data_AF-W4QLN1-F1
#
_entry.id   AF-W4QLN1-F1
#
_cell.length_a   1.000
_cell.length_b   1.000
_cell.length_c   1.000
_cell.angle_alpha   90.00
_cell.angle_beta   90.00
_cell.angle_gamma   90.00
#
_symmetry.space_group_name_H-M   'P 1'
#
loop_
_entity.id
_entity.type
_entity.pdbx_description
1 polymer ?
#
loop_
_entity_poly.entity_id
_entity_poly.type
_entity_poly.pdbx_seq_one_letter_code
_entity_poly.pdbx_strand_id
1 'polypeptide(L)'
;MNKVANHVINILLGVITIGFSLFFTWGVMAFGPEGNMIMLALPFVVSLIWSVVYYLQVKFNSVKNFILLLFVELTLFYIILSLIDLN
;
A
#
# COMPACT_ATOMS: atom_id res chain seq x y z
N MET A 1 -9.01 -18.17 12.82
CA MET A 1 -9.63 -17.89 11.51
C MET A 1 -9.19 -18.94 10.51
N ASN A 2 -10.08 -19.36 9.61
CA ASN A 2 -9.77 -20.34 8.57
C ASN A 2 -8.72 -19.76 7.59
N LYS A 3 -7.77 -20.58 7.10
CA LYS A 3 -6.74 -20.17 6.12
C LYS A 3 -7.37 -19.51 4.89
N VAL A 4 -8.49 -20.05 4.42
CA VAL A 4 -9.25 -19.52 3.28
C VAL A 4 -9.77 -18.12 3.59
N ALA A 5 -10.36 -17.90 4.77
CA ALA A 5 -10.84 -16.59 5.18
C ALA A 5 -9.72 -15.55 5.27
N ASN A 6 -8.55 -15.92 5.80
CA ASN A 6 -7.38 -15.03 5.84
C ASN A 6 -6.91 -14.64 4.43
N HIS A 7 -6.97 -15.57 3.49
CA HIS A 7 -6.56 -15.34 2.11
C HIS A 7 -7.51 -14.37 1.39
N VAL A 8 -8.82 -14.57 1.54
CA VAL A 8 -9.85 -13.71 0.96
C VAL A 8 -9.75 -12.30 1.55
N ILE A 9 -9.63 -12.18 2.87
CA ILE A 9 -9.48 -10.87 3.54
C ILE A 9 -8.23 -10.16 3.00
N ASN A 10 -7.13 -10.87 2.81
CA ASN A 10 -5.91 -10.26 2.31
C ASN A 10 -6.09 -9.76 0.87
N ILE A 11 -6.64 -10.58 -0.03
CA ILE A 11 -6.90 -10.15 -1.41
C ILE A 11 -7.78 -8.90 -1.43
N LEU A 12 -8.84 -8.87 -0.62
CA LEU A 12 -9.73 -7.70 -0.50
C LEU A 12 -8.99 -6.45 -0.03
N LEU A 13 -8.16 -6.57 1.02
CA LEU A 13 -7.33 -5.47 1.51
C LEU A 13 -6.35 -5.00 0.43
N GLY A 14 -5.73 -5.92 -0.32
CA GLY A 14 -4.82 -5.57 -1.41
C GLY A 14 -5.50 -4.78 -2.53
N VAL A 15 -6.68 -5.21 -2.94
CA VAL A 15 -7.48 -4.50 -3.94
C VAL A 15 -7.84 -3.11 -3.45
N ILE A 16 -8.23 -2.96 -2.18
CA ILE A 16 -8.55 -1.66 -1.59
C ILE A 16 -7.30 -0.75 -1.57
N THR A 17 -6.16 -1.24 -1.09
CA THR A 17 -4.92 -0.46 -0.98
C THR A 17 -4.39 -0.03 -2.34
N ILE A 18 -4.35 -0.95 -3.31
CA ILE A 18 -3.94 -0.63 -4.69
C ILE A 18 -4.94 0.33 -5.33
N GLY A 19 -6.25 0.08 -5.18
CA GLY A 19 -7.29 0.98 -5.68
C GLY A 19 -7.17 2.40 -5.11
N PHE A 20 -6.88 2.52 -3.81
CA PHE A 20 -6.66 3.80 -3.17
C PHE A 20 -5.42 4.52 -3.70
N SER A 21 -4.31 3.79 -3.93
CA SER A 21 -3.10 4.35 -4.53
C SER A 21 -3.32 4.86 -5.96
N LEU A 22 -4.13 4.17 -6.75
CA LEU A 22 -4.53 4.58 -8.10
C LEU A 22 -5.40 5.84 -8.04
N PHE A 23 -6.39 5.88 -7.15
CA PHE A 23 -7.24 7.04 -6.94
C PHE A 23 -6.43 8.27 -6.50
N PHE A 24 -5.49 8.08 -5.57
CA PHE A 24 -4.61 9.14 -5.10
C PHE A 24 -3.70 9.67 -6.21
N THR A 25 -3.07 8.77 -6.97
CA THR A 25 -2.23 9.13 -8.12
C THR A 25 -3.02 9.91 -9.16
N TRP A 26 -4.25 9.47 -9.46
CA TRP A 26 -5.16 10.18 -10.34
C TRP A 26 -5.50 11.58 -9.80
N GLY A 27 -5.81 11.70 -8.51
CA GLY A 27 -6.11 12.98 -7.87
C GLY A 27 -4.94 13.97 -7.94
N VAL A 28 -3.72 13.51 -7.66
CA VAL A 28 -2.51 14.35 -7.77
C VAL A 28 -2.24 14.74 -9.23
N MET A 29 -2.50 13.85 -10.18
CA MET A 29 -2.33 14.18 -11.60
C MET A 29 -3.38 15.15 -12.14
N ALA A 30 -4.61 15.05 -11.64
CA ALA A 30 -5.71 15.89 -12.10
C ALA A 30 -5.68 17.29 -11.46
N PHE A 31 -5.20 17.41 -10.21
CA PHE A 31 -5.34 18.62 -9.42
C PHE A 31 -4.03 19.15 -8.79
N GLY A 32 -2.91 18.41 -8.88
CA GLY A 32 -1.64 18.80 -8.30
C GLY A 32 -0.88 19.86 -9.11
N PRO A 33 -0.10 20.74 -8.46
CA PRO A 33 0.71 21.75 -9.14
C PRO A 33 1.86 21.06 -9.88
N GLU A 34 1.97 21.32 -11.19
CA GLU A 34 2.99 20.77 -12.10
C GLU A 34 3.25 19.27 -11.94
N GLY A 35 2.28 18.45 -12.40
CA GLY A 35 2.44 17.04 -12.79
C GLY A 35 3.62 16.31 -12.16
N ASN A 36 3.58 16.08 -10.84
CA ASN A 36 4.63 15.37 -10.14
C ASN A 36 4.66 13.91 -10.62
N MET A 37 5.40 13.66 -11.71
CA MET A 37 5.47 12.38 -12.42
C MET A 37 5.97 11.24 -11.53
N ILE A 38 6.64 11.54 -10.41
CA ILE A 38 7.06 10.55 -9.42
C ILE A 38 5.85 9.85 -8.79
N MET A 39 4.71 10.54 -8.67
CA MET A 39 3.47 9.95 -8.15
C MET A 39 2.93 8.84 -9.05
N LEU A 40 3.30 8.77 -10.34
CA LEU A 40 2.95 7.63 -11.21
C LEU A 40 3.56 6.33 -10.72
N ALA A 41 4.68 6.39 -9.99
CA ALA A 41 5.31 5.20 -9.43
C ALA A 41 4.54 4.64 -8.22
N LEU A 42 3.68 5.45 -7.58
CA LEU A 42 3.03 5.10 -6.32
C LEU A 42 2.21 3.78 -6.41
N PRO A 43 1.35 3.57 -7.42
CA PRO A 43 0.59 2.34 -7.52
C PRO A 43 1.46 1.11 -7.74
N PHE A 44 2.57 1.26 -8.45
CA PHE A 44 3.54 0.18 -8.69
C PHE A 44 4.28 -0.19 -7.41
N VAL A 45 4.74 0.81 -6.64
CA VAL A 45 5.40 0.60 -5.35
C VAL A 45 4.45 -0.08 -4.37
N VAL A 46 3.21 0.42 -4.25
CA VAL A 46 2.19 -0.17 -3.39
C VAL A 46 1.88 -1.61 -3.80
N SER A 47 1.73 -1.89 -5.10
CA SER A 47 1.49 -3.25 -5.60
C SER A 47 2.66 -4.20 -5.33
N LEU A 48 3.89 -3.71 -5.43
CA LEU A 48 5.10 -4.50 -5.21
C LEU A 48 5.25 -4.85 -3.72
N ILE A 49 5.09 -3.87 -2.83
CA ILE A 49 5.12 -4.11 -1.38
C ILE A 49 4.00 -5.10 -1.00
N TRP A 50 2.78 -4.87 -1.50
CA TRP A 50 1.64 -5.76 -1.24
C TRP A 50 1.91 -7.20 -1.67
N SER A 51 2.50 -7.39 -2.86
CA SER A 51 2.83 -8.72 -3.38
C SER A 51 3.87 -9.45 -2.53
N VAL A 52 4.90 -8.74 -2.08
CA VAL A 52 5.92 -9.28 -1.17
C VAL A 52 5.29 -9.68 0.17
N VAL A 53 4.44 -8.81 0.72
CA VAL A 53 3.77 -9.04 2.00
C VAL A 53 2.81 -10.22 1.92
N TYR A 54 2.02 -10.29 0.86
CA TYR A 54 1.13 -11.43 0.62
C TYR A 54 1.90 -12.75 0.49
N TYR A 55 3.02 -12.74 -0.25
CA TYR A 55 3.90 -13.90 -0.35
C TYR A 55 4.44 -14.33 1.04
N LEU A 56 4.91 -13.38 1.84
CA LEU A 56 5.38 -13.65 3.21
C LEU A 56 4.25 -14.19 4.09
N GLN A 57 3.04 -13.68 3.96
CA GLN A 57 1.89 -14.19 4.72
C GLN A 57 1.52 -15.62 4.31
N VAL A 58 1.54 -15.95 3.02
CA VAL A 58 1.31 -17.33 2.55
C VAL A 58 2.39 -18.27 3.07
N LYS A 59 3.65 -17.82 3.08
CA LYS A 59 4.80 -18.63 3.51
C LYS A 59 4.85 -18.85 5.03
N PHE A 60 4.62 -17.80 5.81
CA PHE A 60 4.79 -17.82 7.27
C PHE A 60 3.49 -17.97 8.05
N ASN A 61 2.34 -17.89 7.37
CA ASN A 61 1.00 -18.19 7.90
C ASN A 61 0.62 -17.42 9.17
N SER A 62 1.31 -16.30 9.45
CA SER A 62 1.17 -15.47 10.66
C SER A 62 0.52 -14.14 10.32
N VAL A 63 -0.79 -14.03 10.61
CA VAL A 63 -1.56 -12.77 10.52
C VAL A 63 -0.95 -11.66 11.39
N LYS A 64 -0.24 -12.03 12.47
CA LYS A 64 0.46 -11.06 13.33
C LYS A 64 1.58 -10.33 12.58
N ASN A 65 2.30 -11.04 11.71
CA ASN A 65 3.37 -10.44 10.92
C ASN A 65 2.81 -9.47 9.87
N PHE A 66 1.64 -9.78 9.32
CA PHE A 66 0.94 -8.91 8.37
C PHE A 66 0.48 -7.60 9.02
N ILE A 67 -0.18 -7.66 10.18
CA ILE A 67 -0.66 -6.47 10.91
C ILE A 67 0.51 -5.57 11.32
N LEU A 68 1.61 -6.16 11.79
CA LEU A 68 2.79 -5.42 12.22
C LEU A 68 3.46 -4.69 11.04
N LEU A 69 3.45 -5.29 9.85
CA LEU A 69 3.95 -4.68 8.61
C LEU A 69 3.04 -3.58 8.06
N LEU A 70 1.72 -3.72 8.19
CA LEU A 70 0.76 -2.71 7.78
C LEU A 70 0.94 -1.41 8.60
N PHE A 71 1.26 -1.54 9.88
CA PHE A 71 1.68 -0.41 10.72
C PHE A 71 3.00 0.23 10.23
N VAL A 72 3.96 -0.57 9.77
CA VAL A 72 5.23 -0.06 9.21
C VAL A 72 4.99 0.69 7.90
N GLU A 73 4.15 0.16 7.00
CA GLU A 73 3.77 0.83 5.75
C GLU A 73 3.08 2.18 6.02
N LEU A 74 2.11 2.23 6.92
CA LEU A 74 1.43 3.47 7.30
C LEU A 74 2.41 4.49 7.90
N THR A 75 3.38 4.03 8.69
CA THR A 75 4.40 4.90 9.28
C THR A 75 5.33 5.48 8.21
N LEU A 76 5.78 4.65 7.26
CA LEU A 76 6.60 5.11 6.13
C LEU A 76 5.84 6.07 5.23
N PHE A 77 4.56 5.80 4.97
CA PHE A 77 3.71 6.66 4.16
C PHE A 77 3.52 8.03 4.82
N TYR A 78 3.29 8.06 6.12
CA TYR A 78 3.23 9.31 6.90
C TYR A 78 4.53 10.11 6.84
N ILE A 79 5.69 9.44 6.97
CA ILE A 79 7.01 10.09 6.88
C ILE A 79 7.24 10.68 5.49
N ILE A 80 6.85 9.98 4.42
CA ILE A 80 7.00 10.47 3.05
C ILE A 80 6.12 11.71 2.83
N LEU A 81 4.88 11.69 3.30
CA LEU A 81 3.98 12.84 3.19
C LEU A 81 4.51 14.05 3.96
N SER A 82 5.00 13.86 5.19
CA SER A 82 5.53 14.97 6.00
C SER A 82 6.84 15.54 5.45
N LEU A 83 7.65 14.73 4.77
CA LEU A 83 8.84 15.19 4.02
C LEU A 83 8.47 16.01 2.78
N ILE A 84 7.33 15.73 2.15
CA ILE A 84 6.84 16.49 0.99
C ILE A 84 6.27 17.85 1.43
N ASP A 85 5.55 17.93 2.55
CA ASP A 85 5.00 19.19 3.09
C ASP A 85 6.08 20.17 3.63
N LEU A 86 7.31 19.69 3.86
CA LEU A 86 8.43 20.50 4.38
C LEU A 86 9.33 21.11 3.28
N ASN A 87 9.12 20.76 2.01
CA ASN A 87 9.83 21.30 0.84
C ASN A 87 8.93 22.23 0.03
#